data_AF-A0A831YGZ9-F1
#
_entry.id   AF-A0A831YGZ9-F1
#
_cell.length_a   1.000
_cell.length_b   1.000
_cell.length_c   1.000
_cell.angle_alpha   90.00
_cell.angle_beta   90.00
_cell.angle_gamma   90.00
#
_symmetry.space_group_name_H-M   'P 1'
#
loop_
_entity.id
_entity.type
_entity.pdbx_description
1 polymer ?
#
loop_
_entity_poly.entity_id
_entity_poly.type
_entity_poly.pdbx_seq_one_letter_code
_entity_poly.pdbx_strand_id
1 'polypeptide(L)'
;MNYGEVVNRFLTRYKLILGVKEDVKIKIRRYKTKTAFVDLRSKIIYMNRDLLDLGEDVIEYLLLHELLHIKLREKHHTSQFYAILHFFIPEEKANEIKEKIIKKLIEINRNNKR
;
A
#
# COMPACT_ATOMS: atom_id res chain seq x y z
N MET A 1 -6.19 -14.32 -8.94
CA MET A 1 -6.31 -13.80 -7.55
C MET A 1 -7.42 -12.76 -7.52
N ASN A 2 -8.39 -12.87 -6.62
CA ASN A 2 -9.41 -11.82 -6.48
C ASN A 2 -8.88 -10.71 -5.57
N TYR A 3 -8.25 -9.69 -6.17
CA TYR A 3 -7.64 -8.60 -5.41
C TYR A 3 -8.65 -7.86 -4.54
N GLY A 4 -9.92 -7.77 -4.97
CA GLY A 4 -10.97 -7.09 -4.20
C GLY A 4 -11.21 -7.74 -2.84
N GLU A 5 -11.30 -9.06 -2.79
CA GLU A 5 -11.50 -9.82 -1.54
C GLU A 5 -10.29 -9.69 -0.60
N VAL A 6 -9.09 -9.86 -1.14
CA VAL A 6 -7.84 -9.77 -0.37
C VAL A 6 -7.65 -8.36 0.21
N VAL A 7 -7.86 -7.33 -0.61
CA VAL A 7 -7.78 -5.93 -0.18
C VAL A 7 -8.81 -5.62 0.89
N ASN A 8 -10.07 -6.06 0.72
CA ASN A 8 -11.12 -5.82 1.72
C ASN A 8 -10.83 -6.54 3.04
N ARG A 9 -10.28 -7.75 2.98
CA ARG A 9 -9.85 -8.51 4.17
C ARG A 9 -8.79 -7.74 4.96
N PHE A 10 -7.73 -7.30 4.30
CA PHE A 10 -6.67 -6.52 4.96
C PHE A 10 -7.18 -5.15 5.43
N LEU A 11 -8.00 -4.46 4.63
CA LEU A 11 -8.55 -3.16 4.97
C LEU A 11 -9.36 -3.25 6.26
N THR A 12 -10.25 -4.24 6.36
CA THR A 12 -11.09 -4.46 7.55
C THR A 12 -10.24 -4.76 8.77
N ARG A 13 -9.26 -5.67 8.63
CA ARG A 13 -8.35 -6.05 9.71
C ARG A 13 -7.56 -4.85 10.24
N TYR A 14 -6.89 -4.12 9.36
CA TYR A 14 -6.02 -3.01 9.77
C TYR A 14 -6.79 -1.78 10.20
N LYS A 15 -7.96 -1.48 9.63
CA LYS A 15 -8.81 -0.42 10.16
C LYS A 15 -9.21 -0.69 11.61
N LEU A 16 -9.56 -1.94 11.92
CA LEU A 16 -9.91 -2.34 13.28
C LEU A 16 -8.71 -2.20 14.23
N ILE A 17 -7.56 -2.79 13.86
CA ILE A 17 -6.35 -2.77 14.70
C ILE A 17 -5.82 -1.35 14.91
N LEU A 18 -5.78 -0.54 13.86
CA LEU A 18 -5.30 0.84 13.93
C LEU A 18 -6.36 1.80 14.50
N GLY A 19 -7.60 1.36 14.70
CA GLY A 19 -8.70 2.21 15.15
C GLY A 19 -9.01 3.36 14.19
N VAL A 20 -8.93 3.12 12.87
CA VAL A 20 -9.29 4.08 11.82
C VAL A 20 -10.81 4.02 11.63
N LYS A 21 -11.50 5.08 12.04
CA LYS A 21 -12.98 5.15 11.99
C LYS A 21 -13.48 5.75 10.67
N GLU A 22 -12.60 6.39 9.92
CA GLU A 22 -12.89 7.03 8.65
C GLU A 22 -13.37 6.01 7.61
N ASP A 23 -14.32 6.43 6.77
CA ASP A 23 -14.67 5.68 5.56
C ASP A 23 -13.50 5.76 4.57
N VAL A 24 -12.80 4.64 4.40
CA VAL A 24 -11.62 4.55 3.52
C VAL A 24 -12.02 3.79 2.28
N LYS A 25 -11.92 4.43 1.13
CA LYS A 25 -12.25 3.82 -0.16
C LYS A 25 -10.99 3.38 -0.88
N ILE A 26 -11.06 2.27 -1.58
CA ILE A 26 -9.94 1.77 -2.38
C ILE A 26 -10.26 1.90 -3.87
N LYS A 27 -9.30 2.42 -4.64
CA LYS A 27 -9.36 2.44 -6.10
C LYS A 27 -8.12 1.76 -6.68
N ILE A 28 -8.36 0.68 -7.42
CA ILE A 28 -7.30 -0.05 -8.10
C ILE A 28 -7.25 0.43 -9.56
N ARG A 29 -6.09 0.93 -9.99
CA ARG A 29 -5.85 1.41 -11.36
C ARG A 29 -4.44 1.04 -11.80
N ARG A 30 -4.17 1.02 -13.10
CA ARG A 30 -2.79 0.89 -13.60
C ARG A 30 -2.10 2.24 -13.55
N TYR A 31 -0.87 2.26 -13.03
CA TYR A 31 -0.03 3.45 -13.00
C TYR A 31 1.35 3.13 -13.58
N LYS A 32 1.92 4.07 -14.34
CA LYS A 32 3.27 3.89 -14.91
C LYS A 32 4.37 4.07 -13.87
N THR A 33 4.20 5.06 -12.98
CA THR A 33 5.26 5.50 -12.05
C THR A 33 4.88 5.46 -10.57
N LYS A 34 3.62 5.18 -10.25
CA LYS A 34 3.12 5.19 -8.86
C LYS A 34 2.90 3.77 -8.36
N THR A 35 3.19 3.55 -7.08
CA THR A 35 2.99 2.27 -6.38
C THR A 35 1.61 2.21 -5.73
N ALA A 36 1.43 2.99 -4.68
CA ALA A 36 0.20 3.34 -4.05
C ALA A 36 0.30 4.80 -3.60
N PHE A 37 -0.83 5.43 -3.32
CA PHE A 37 -0.89 6.75 -2.70
C PHE A 37 -2.28 6.99 -2.12
N VAL A 38 -2.33 7.84 -1.10
CA VAL A 38 -3.59 8.27 -0.49
C VAL A 38 -3.91 9.73 -0.78
N ASP A 39 -5.18 9.99 -1.07
CA ASP A 39 -5.74 11.33 -0.93
C ASP A 39 -6.31 11.49 0.49
N LEU A 40 -5.58 12.20 1.36
CA LEU A 40 -5.96 12.43 2.74
C LEU A 40 -7.25 13.24 2.91
N ARG A 41 -7.66 14.02 1.90
CA ARG A 41 -8.91 14.81 1.95
C ARG A 41 -10.11 13.92 1.65
N SER A 42 -10.04 13.14 0.57
CA SER A 42 -11.14 12.25 0.16
C SER A 42 -11.11 10.87 0.81
N LYS A 43 -10.05 10.56 1.57
CA LYS A 43 -9.80 9.24 2.20
C LYS A 43 -9.85 8.09 1.20
N ILE A 44 -9.33 8.33 0.00
CA ILE A 44 -9.24 7.34 -1.06
C ILE A 44 -7.79 6.87 -1.17
N ILE A 45 -7.58 5.56 -1.01
CA ILE A 45 -6.31 4.90 -1.29
C ILE A 45 -6.34 4.40 -2.74
N TYR A 46 -5.32 4.78 -3.49
CA TYR A 46 -5.10 4.34 -4.85
C TYR A 46 -3.97 3.31 -4.86
N MET A 47 -4.20 2.16 -5.50
CA MET A 47 -3.18 1.11 -5.62
C MET A 47 -2.95 0.75 -7.08
N ASN A 48 -1.68 0.51 -7.41
CA ASN A 48 -1.29 0.07 -8.74
C ASN A 48 -1.62 -1.40 -8.95
N ARG A 49 -2.53 -1.67 -9.89
CA ARG A 49 -2.96 -3.02 -10.25
C ARG A 49 -1.79 -3.95 -10.56
N ASP A 50 -0.80 -3.45 -11.30
CA ASP A 50 0.32 -4.27 -11.78
C ASP A 50 1.27 -4.70 -10.64
N LEU A 51 1.16 -4.08 -9.46
CA LEU A 51 1.88 -4.49 -8.25
C LEU A 51 1.11 -5.50 -7.40
N LEU A 52 -0.22 -5.56 -7.53
CA LEU A 52 -1.03 -6.53 -6.77
C LEU A 52 -0.79 -7.97 -7.25
N ASP A 53 -0.28 -8.12 -8.47
CA ASP A 53 0.16 -9.41 -9.04
C ASP A 53 1.41 -9.98 -8.36
N LEU A 54 2.12 -9.18 -7.56
CA LEU A 54 3.35 -9.61 -6.87
C LEU A 54 3.07 -10.48 -5.64
N GLY A 55 1.86 -10.45 -5.08
CA GLY A 55 1.47 -11.28 -3.93
C GLY A 55 0.68 -10.53 -2.86
N GLU A 56 0.12 -11.30 -1.92
CA GLU A 56 -0.63 -10.76 -0.76
C GLU A 56 0.24 -9.91 0.16
N ASP A 57 1.52 -10.25 0.30
CA ASP A 57 2.51 -9.50 1.08
C ASP A 57 2.67 -8.06 0.55
N VAL A 58 2.72 -7.90 -0.77
CA VAL A 58 2.79 -6.59 -1.41
C VAL A 58 1.50 -5.80 -1.21
N ILE A 59 0.34 -6.45 -1.31
CA ILE A 59 -0.96 -5.81 -1.07
C ILE A 59 -1.06 -5.34 0.38
N GLU A 60 -0.72 -6.20 1.34
CA GLU A 60 -0.71 -5.91 2.77
C GLU A 60 0.20 -4.72 3.08
N TYR A 61 1.43 -4.73 2.54
CA TYR A 61 2.40 -3.65 2.73
C TYR A 61 1.91 -2.31 2.18
N LEU A 62 1.46 -2.27 0.92
CA LEU A 62 0.97 -1.04 0.30
C LEU A 62 -0.25 -0.49 1.05
N LEU A 63 -1.19 -1.36 1.43
CA LEU A 63 -2.40 -0.94 2.12
C LEU A 63 -2.08 -0.40 3.53
N LEU A 64 -1.23 -1.10 4.28
CA LEU A 64 -0.82 -0.66 5.61
C LEU A 64 -0.09 0.69 5.54
N HIS A 65 0.81 0.87 4.57
CA HIS A 65 1.52 2.12 4.35
C HIS A 65 0.57 3.31 4.18
N GLU A 66 -0.41 3.18 3.28
CA GLU A 66 -1.38 4.24 3.01
C GLU A 66 -2.39 4.45 4.15
N LEU A 67 -2.76 3.38 4.88
CA LEU A 67 -3.59 3.50 6.08
C LEU A 67 -2.87 4.24 7.21
N LEU A 68 -1.55 4.07 7.36
CA LEU A 68 -0.77 4.80 8.35
C LEU A 68 -0.74 6.30 8.05
N HIS A 69 -0.66 6.70 6.77
CA HIS A 69 -0.83 8.09 6.38
C HIS A 69 -2.20 8.66 6.80
N ILE A 70 -3.27 7.88 6.66
CA ILE A 70 -4.61 8.29 7.12
C ILE A 70 -4.65 8.39 8.65
N LYS A 71 -4.14 7.36 9.35
CA LYS A 71 -4.16 7.24 10.80
C LYS A 71 -3.41 8.37 11.49
N LEU A 72 -2.21 8.67 11.00
CA LEU A 72 -1.36 9.73 11.55
C LEU A 72 -1.76 11.12 11.02
N ARG A 73 -2.54 11.19 9.94
CA ARG A 73 -2.89 12.42 9.22
C ARG A 73 -1.66 13.18 8.72
N GLU A 74 -0.59 12.44 8.43
CA GLU A 74 0.69 12.96 7.98
C GLU A 74 1.09 12.35 6.63
N LYS A 75 1.77 13.14 5.80
CA LYS A 75 2.36 12.67 4.54
C LYS A 75 3.81 12.20 4.70
N HIS A 76 4.44 12.54 5.81
CA HIS A 76 5.85 12.23 6.06
C HIS A 76 5.97 10.90 6.81
N HIS A 77 7.04 10.17 6.54
CA HIS A 77 7.38 8.94 7.24
C HIS A 77 8.19 9.27 8.50
N THR A 78 7.49 9.70 9.56
CA THR A 78 8.09 10.01 10.86
C THR A 78 8.57 8.74 11.57
N SER A 79 9.33 8.88 12.65
CA SER A 79 9.76 7.72 13.47
C SER A 79 8.56 6.90 13.98
N GLN A 80 7.44 7.56 14.32
CA GLN A 80 6.20 6.90 14.71
C GLN A 80 5.61 6.07 13.57
N PHE A 81 5.67 6.58 12.32
CA PHE A 81 5.22 5.84 11.15
C PHE A 81 5.98 4.52 11.00
N TYR A 82 7.32 4.58 11.03
CA TYR A 82 8.16 3.39 10.89
C TYR A 82 8.00 2.44 12.08
N ALA A 83 7.87 2.94 13.30
CA ALA A 83 7.63 2.11 14.47
C ALA A 83 6.35 1.27 14.32
N ILE A 84 5.25 1.87 13.87
CA ILE A 84 3.98 1.15 13.67
C ILE A 84 4.09 0.21 12.46
N LEU A 85 4.69 0.64 11.35
CA LEU A 85 4.88 -0.21 10.18
C LEU A 85 5.67 -1.47 10.53
N HIS A 86 6.80 -1.31 11.24
CA HIS A 86 7.70 -2.40 11.59
C HIS A 86 7.17 -3.31 12.70
N PHE A 87 6.20 -2.85 13.47
CA PHE A 87 5.45 -3.70 14.38
C PHE A 87 4.63 -4.78 13.62
N PHE A 88 4.07 -4.44 12.45
CA PHE A 88 3.28 -5.40 11.65
C PHE A 88 4.11 -6.12 10.60
N ILE A 89 5.05 -5.43 9.98
CA ILE A 89 5.89 -5.94 8.90
C ILE A 89 7.34 -5.67 9.27
N PRO A 90 8.10 -6.69 9.74
CA PRO A 90 9.50 -6.54 10.09
C PRO A 90 10.29 -5.84 8.99
N GLU A 91 11.27 -5.03 9.39
CA GLU A 91 12.03 -4.18 8.47
C GLU A 91 12.65 -4.97 7.30
N GLU A 92 13.20 -6.14 7.59
CA GLU A 92 13.77 -7.05 6.58
C GLU A 92 12.74 -7.40 5.51
N LYS A 93 11.55 -7.87 5.94
CA LYS A 93 10.44 -8.20 5.04
C LYS A 93 9.92 -6.97 4.27
N ALA A 94 9.85 -5.82 4.93
CA ALA A 94 9.44 -4.58 4.27
C ALA A 94 10.44 -4.18 3.17
N ASN A 95 11.74 -4.39 3.38
CA ASN A 95 12.77 -4.10 2.40
C ASN A 95 12.71 -5.08 1.21
N GLU A 96 12.53 -6.38 1.45
CA GLU A 96 12.30 -7.35 0.37
C GLU A 96 11.10 -7.00 -0.50
N ILE A 97 10.00 -6.57 0.12
CA ILE A 97 8.79 -6.13 -0.59
C ILE A 97 9.08 -4.89 -1.44
N LYS A 98 9.80 -3.90 -0.89
CA LYS A 98 10.21 -2.70 -1.65
C LYS A 98 11.06 -3.08 -2.87
N GLU A 99 11.99 -4.01 -2.73
CA GLU A 99 12.82 -4.49 -3.84
C GLU A 99 11.99 -5.16 -4.93
N LYS A 100 11.02 -6.02 -4.57
CA LYS A 100 10.07 -6.62 -5.52
C LYS A 100 9.30 -5.54 -6.29
N ILE A 101 8.79 -4.53 -5.58
CA ILE A 101 8.05 -3.41 -6.18
C ILE A 101 8.94 -2.63 -7.16
N ILE A 102 10.17 -2.28 -6.76
CA ILE A 102 11.10 -1.51 -7.62
C ILE A 102 11.41 -2.28 -8.90
N LYS A 103 11.72 -3.58 -8.81
CA LYS A 103 11.97 -4.43 -9.97
C LYS A 103 10.77 -4.43 -10.93
N LYS A 104 9.55 -4.55 -10.38
CA LYS A 104 8.33 -4.55 -11.19
C LYS A 104 8.05 -3.20 -11.85
N LEU A 105 8.31 -2.09 -11.17
CA LEU A 105 8.17 -0.75 -11.77
C LEU A 105 9.16 -0.51 -12.91
N ILE A 106 10.39 -1.01 -12.79
CA ILE A 106 11.40 -0.92 -13.86
C ILE A 106 10.93 -1.70 -15.09
N GLU A 107 10.38 -2.90 -14.89
CA GLU A 107 9.79 -3.73 -15.95
C GLU A 107 8.63 -3.01 -16.65
N ILE A 108 7.68 -2.46 -15.88
CA ILE A 108 6.53 -1.70 -16.40
C ILE A 108 7.02 -0.51 -17.23
N ASN A 109 8.01 0.25 -16.74
CA ASN A 109 8.54 1.42 -17.45
C ASN A 109 9.27 1.05 -18.75
N ARG A 110 10.00 -0.07 -18.79
CA ARG A 110 10.65 -0.57 -20.02
C ARG A 110 9.62 -0.95 -21.08
N ASN A 111 8.55 -1.65 -20.68
CA ASN A 111 7.51 -2.11 -21.61
C ASN A 111 6.68 -0.96 -22.19
N ASN A 112 6.54 0.16 -21.46
CA ASN A 112 5.82 1.35 -21.91
C ASN A 112 6.63 2.27 -22.85
N LYS A 113 7.93 2.00 -23.07
CA LYS A 113 8.80 2.76 -24.01
C LYS A 113 8.87 2.13 -25.41
N ARG A 114 8.08 1.09 -25.68
CA ARG A 114 7.91 0.47 -27.00
C ARG A 114 6.64 0.95 -27.66
#